data_AF-A0A0B7NVG4-F1
#
_entry.id   AF-A0A0B7NVG4-F1
#
_cell.length_a   1.000
_cell.length_b   1.000
_cell.length_c   1.000
_cell.angle_alpha   90.00
_cell.angle_beta   90.00
_cell.angle_gamma   90.00
#
_symmetry.space_group_name_H-M   'P 1'
#
loop_
_entity.id
_entity.type
_entity.pdbx_description
1 polymer ?
#
loop_
_entity_poly.entity_id
_entity_poly.type
_entity_poly.pdbx_seq_one_letter_code
_entity_poly.pdbx_strand_id
1 'polypeptide(L)' 'MEIPKSTITGCVNRYNKTGTVVIVKRSGRPLKSSERDQRTVVRNFREKPFVSFVKHTTKLKDAGINTSQTSSIHAR' A
#
# COMPACT_ATOMS: atom_id res chain seq x y z
N MET A 1 -29.13 -30.30 -2.96
CA MET A 1 -27.96 -29.40 -2.81
C MET A 1 -27.07 -29.58 -4.04
N GLU A 2 -27.20 -28.70 -5.03
CA GLU A 2 -26.36 -28.72 -6.24
C GLU A 2 -25.06 -27.93 -6.01
N ILE A 3 -24.25 -28.37 -5.05
CA ILE A 3 -22.96 -27.74 -4.78
C ILE A 3 -21.88 -28.54 -5.53
N PRO A 4 -21.09 -27.91 -6.41
CA PRO A 4 -20.00 -28.60 -7.09
C PRO A 4 -19.03 -29.25 -6.11
N LYS A 5 -18.60 -30.48 -6.40
CA LYS A 5 -17.62 -31.21 -5.58
C LYS A 5 -16.34 -30.39 -5.32
N SER A 6 -15.90 -29.61 -6.31
CA SER A 6 -14.75 -28.71 -6.22
C SER A 6 -14.91 -27.65 -5.12
N THR A 7 -16.11 -27.11 -4.95
CA THR A 7 -16.42 -26.13 -3.89
C THR A 7 -16.32 -26.79 -2.51
N ILE A 8 -16.83 -28.02 -2.36
CA ILE A 8 -16.75 -28.78 -1.11
C ILE A 8 -15.28 -29.04 -0.75
N THR A 9 -14.49 -29.55 -1.70
CA THR A 9 -13.04 -29.80 -1.50
C THR A 9 -12.30 -28.50 -1.16
N GLY A 10 -12.65 -27.39 -1.82
CA GLY A 10 -12.07 -26.07 -1.54
C GLY A 10 -12.35 -25.58 -0.12
N CYS A 11 -13.56 -25.78 0.39
CA CYS A 11 -13.93 -25.44 1.76
C CYS A 11 -13.17 -26.29 2.80
N VAL A 12 -13.09 -27.61 2.59
CA VAL A 12 -12.36 -28.51 3.48
C VAL A 12 -10.87 -28.16 3.52
N ASN A 13 -10.24 -27.94 2.36
CA ASN A 13 -8.82 -27.56 2.28
C ASN A 13 -8.56 -26.22 2.95
N ARG A 14 -9.48 -25.26 2.83
CA ARG A 14 -9.36 -23.97 3.51
C ARG A 14 -9.45 -24.13 5.03
N TYR A 15 -10.42 -24.90 5.50
CA TYR A 15 -10.59 -25.16 6.94
C TYR A 15 -9.34 -25.83 7.53
N ASN A 16 -8.80 -26.85 6.86
CA ASN A 16 -7.58 -27.53 7.31
C ASN A 16 -6.36 -26.60 7.34
N LYS A 17 -6.28 -25.62 6.43
CA LYS A 17 -5.14 -24.69 6.33
C LYS A 17 -5.24 -23.50 7.29
N THR A 18 -6.45 -22.98 7.51
CA THR A 18 -6.65 -21.68 8.20
C THR A 18 -7.49 -21.79 9.47
N GLY A 19 -8.11 -22.94 9.75
CA GLY A 19 -9.04 -23.14 10.87
C GLY A 19 -10.41 -22.50 10.66
N THR A 20 -10.67 -21.91 9.49
CA THR A 20 -11.91 -21.19 9.20
C THR A 20 -12.35 -21.39 7.75
N VAL A 21 -13.66 -21.44 7.53
CA VAL A 21 -14.28 -21.53 6.19
C VAL A 21 -14.52 -20.14 5.59
N VAL A 22 -14.46 -19.09 6.43
CA VAL A 22 -14.76 -17.70 6.06
C VAL A 22 -13.75 -17.21 5.03
N ILE A 23 -14.26 -16.61 3.95
CA ILE A 23 -13.41 -15.99 2.93
C ILE A 23 -12.90 -14.67 3.49
N VAL A 24 -11.60 -14.61 3.77
CA VAL A 24 -10.92 -13.37 4.16
C VAL A 24 -10.49 -12.62 2.91
N LYS A 25 -10.57 -11.29 2.95
CA LYS A 25 -10.06 -10.41 1.89
C LYS A 25 -8.56 -10.67 1.70
N ARG A 26 -8.12 -10.85 0.45
CA ARG A 26 -6.70 -11.00 0.13
C ARG A 26 -5.95 -9.73 0.53
N SER A 27 -4.75 -9.89 1.10
CA SER A 27 -3.91 -8.79 1.61
C SER A 27 -3.39 -7.82 0.54
N GLY A 28 -3.56 -8.13 -0.75
CA GLY A 28 -3.10 -7.27 -1.84
C GLY A 28 -1.58 -7.12 -1.87
N ARG A 29 -1.08 -6.11 -2.60
CA ARG A 29 0.34 -5.78 -2.64
C ARG A 29 0.72 -4.99 -1.37
N PRO A 30 1.82 -5.33 -0.68
CA PRO A 30 2.34 -4.51 0.39
C PRO A 30 2.62 -3.07 -0.07
N LEU A 31 2.29 -2.10 0.79
CA LEU A 31 2.62 -0.70 0.56
C LEU A 31 4.15 -0.51 0.55
N LYS A 32 4.63 0.39 -0.31
CA LYS A 32 6.07 0.73 -0.41
C LYS A 32 6.56 1.60 0.75
N SER A 33 5.64 2.22 1.49
CA SER A 33 5.92 3.16 2.56
C SER A 33 5.22 2.70 3.84
N SER A 34 5.93 2.78 4.96
CA SER A 34 5.37 2.52 6.27
C SER A 34 4.39 3.62 6.67
N GLU A 35 3.59 3.38 7.71
CA GLU A 35 2.71 4.42 8.27
C GLU A 35 3.51 5.63 8.79
N ARG A 36 4.70 5.39 9.36
CA ARG A 36 5.62 6.44 9.81
C ARG A 36 6.05 7.33 8.66
N ASP A 37 6.37 6.73 7.52
CA ASP A 37 6.77 7.47 6.31
C ASP A 37 5.61 8.33 5.81
N GLN A 38 4.40 7.78 5.77
CA GLN A 38 3.21 8.52 5.36
C GLN A 38 2.93 9.73 6.27
N ARG A 39 3.04 9.56 7.59
CA ARG A 39 2.91 10.66 8.55
C ARG A 39 3.98 11.74 8.34
N THR A 40 5.21 11.33 8.02
CA THR A 40 6.32 12.25 7.75
C THR A 40 6.09 13.05 6.46
N VAL A 41 5.60 12.39 5.41
CA VAL A 41 5.17 13.04 4.16
C VAL A 41 4.10 14.10 4.45
N VAL A 42 3.03 13.73 5.14
CA VAL A 42 1.93 14.66 5.47
C VAL A 42 2.42 15.84 6.28
N ARG A 43 3.25 15.60 7.32
CA ARG A 43 3.82 16.65 8.15
C ARG A 43 4.68 17.62 7.33
N ASN A 44 5.51 17.10 6.42
CA ASN A 44 6.38 17.91 5.59
C ASN A 44 5.60 18.94 4.74
N PHE A 45 4.48 18.53 4.14
CA PHE A 45 3.63 19.42 3.35
C PHE A 45 2.79 20.35 4.23
N ARG A 46 2.34 19.91 5.41
CA ARG A 46 1.56 20.75 6.33
C ARG A 46 2.37 21.88 6.96
N GLU A 47 3.63 21.63 7.32
CA GLU A 47 4.48 22.65 7.97
C GLU A 47 4.82 23.81 7.03
N LYS A 48 5.03 23.52 5.74
CA LYS A 48 5.44 24.52 4.75
C LYS A 48 4.78 24.25 3.39
N PRO A 49 3.47 24.50 3.24
CA PRO A 49 2.70 24.07 2.06
C PRO A 49 3.10 24.79 0.76
N PHE A 50 3.66 25.99 0.86
CA PHE A 50 4.04 26.82 -0.30
C PHE A 50 5.50 26.63 -0.75
N VAL A 51 6.21 25.68 -0.15
CA VAL A 51 7.57 25.34 -0.57
C VAL A 51 7.52 24.52 -1.86
N SER A 52 8.50 24.70 -2.74
CA SER A 52 8.54 23.97 -4.01
C SER A 52 8.58 22.46 -3.78
N PHE A 53 7.95 21.72 -4.68
CA PHE A 53 7.92 20.25 -4.62
C PHE A 53 9.34 19.66 -4.54
N VAL A 54 10.30 20.21 -5.29
CA VAL A 54 11.70 19.79 -5.26
C VAL A 54 12.26 19.84 -3.84
N LYS A 55 12.05 20.94 -3.11
CA LYS A 55 12.52 21.08 -1.72
C LYS A 55 11.85 20.06 -0.78
N HIS A 56 10.57 19.78 -0.96
CA HIS A 56 9.89 18.72 -0.22
C HIS A 56 10.48 17.33 -0.52
N THR A 57 10.76 17.03 -1.79
CA THR A 57 11.35 15.74 -2.18
C THR A 57 12.76 15.56 -1.65
N THR A 58 13.60 16.60 -1.64
CA THR A 58 14.94 16.54 -1.04
C THR A 58 14.85 16.19 0.44
N LYS A 59 14.00 16.90 1.20
CA LYS A 59 13.81 16.63 2.63
C LYS A 59 13.28 15.21 2.92
N LEU A 60 12.44 14.66 2.03
CA LEU A 60 11.96 13.27 2.16
C LEU A 60 13.04 12.24 1.82
N LYS A 61 13.88 12.53 0.82
CA LYS A 61 15.05 11.69 0.50
C LYS A 61 16.06 11.68 1.64
N ASP A 62 16.33 12.84 2.24
CA ASP A 62 17.22 12.96 3.41
C ASP A 62 16.69 12.15 4.61
N ALA A 63 15.37 12.03 4.74
CA ALA A 63 14.71 11.19 5.73
C ALA A 63 14.70 9.69 5.36
N GLY A 64 15.33 9.28 4.25
CA GLY A 64 15.37 7.90 3.77
C GLY A 64 14.06 7.41 3.13
N ILE A 65 13.10 8.29 2.88
CA ILE A 65 11.80 7.93 2.31
C ILE A 65 11.93 7.83 0.79
N ASN A 66 11.67 6.65 0.25
CA ASN A 66 11.67 6.43 -1.20
C ASN A 66 10.50 7.17 -1.85
N THR A 67 10.82 8.29 -2.50
CA THR A 67 9.87 9.08 -3.30
C THR A 67 10.11 8.77 -4.78
N SER A 68 9.03 8.51 -5.53
CA SER A 68 9.12 8.35 -6.97
C SER A 68 9.60 9.66 -7.60
N GLN A 69 10.66 9.60 -8.39
CA GLN A 69 11.06 10.73 -9.22
C GLN A 69 10.08 10.82 -10.38
N THR A 70 9.05 11.64 -10.25
CA THR A 70 8.31 12.10 -11.43
C THR A 70 9.19 13.17 -12.07
N SER A 71 9.94 12.79 -13.11
CA SER A 71 10.54 13.78 -14.00
C SER A 71 9.40 14.62 -14.56
N SER A 72 9.43 15.92 -14.28
CA SER A 72 8.51 16.88 -14.86
C SER A 72 8.77 16.96 -16.37
N ILE A 73 8.17 16.04 -17.13
CA ILE A 73 8.01 16.15 -18.58
C ILE A 73 6.56 15.79 -18.90
N HIS A 74 5.66 16.69 -18.55
CA HIS A 74 4.38 16.87 -19.25
C HIS A 74 3.97 18.33 -19.06
N ALA A 75 4.72 19.22 -19.72
CA ALA A 75 4.16 20.49 -20.17
C ALA A 75 3.29 20.14 -21.40
N ARG A 76 1.99 20.39 -21.31
CA ARG A 76 1.11 20.55 -22.47
C ARG A 76 0.86 22.04 -22.65
#